data_AF-A0A183DCB5-F1
#
_entry.id   AF-A0A183DCB5-F1
#
_cell.length_a   1.000
_cell.length_b   1.000
_cell.length_c   1.000
_cell.angle_alpha   90.00
_cell.angle_beta   90.00
_cell.angle_gamma   90.00
#
_symmetry.space_group_name_H-M   'P 1'
#
loop_
_entity.id
_entity.type
_entity.pdbx_description
1 polymer ?
#
loop_
_entity_poly.entity_id
_entity_poly.type
_entity_poly.pdbx_seq_one_letter_code
_entity_poly.pdbx_strand_id
1 'polypeptide(L)'
;MRRKNVRAVMLIISTFTYLLIGAAVFEKLEYRTDLEQRHEIDIIAKKLYSKYNFTEKYWNFVGAFYFAIIVITTLGYGHSTPNTTLGKLFCMIFALAGIPLGLIMFQSIGERVNTAIAFILRKVLD
;
A
#
# COMPACT_ATOMS: atom_id res chain seq x y z
N MET A 1 30.60 -21.18 -8.01
CA MET A 1 29.22 -20.78 -8.37
C MET A 1 29.23 -19.74 -9.49
N ARG A 2 28.28 -19.78 -10.43
CA ARG A 2 28.11 -18.74 -11.47
C ARG A 2 27.83 -17.38 -10.80
N ARG A 3 28.44 -16.29 -11.29
CA ARG A 3 28.28 -14.91 -10.72
C ARG A 3 26.81 -14.49 -10.54
N LYS A 4 25.90 -14.91 -11.43
CA LYS A 4 24.46 -14.62 -11.34
C LYS A 4 23.80 -15.30 -10.12
N ASN A 5 24.18 -16.54 -9.83
CA ASN A 5 23.65 -17.29 -8.69
C ASN A 5 24.14 -16.71 -7.36
N VAL A 6 25.39 -16.25 -7.32
CA VAL A 6 25.95 -15.57 -6.13
C VAL A 6 25.19 -14.29 -5.82
N ARG A 7 24.91 -13.45 -6.82
CA ARG A 7 24.15 -12.20 -6.62
C ARG A 7 22.73 -12.45 -6.10
N ALA A 8 22.04 -13.45 -6.65
CA ALA A 8 20.69 -13.81 -6.20
C ALA A 8 20.69 -14.28 -4.74
N VAL A 9 21.64 -15.14 -4.36
CA VAL A 9 21.78 -15.62 -2.97
C VAL A 9 22.10 -14.47 -2.02
N MET A 10 23.00 -13.56 -2.39
CA MET A 10 23.31 -12.38 -1.57
C MET A 10 22.10 -11.48 -1.36
N LEU A 11 21.28 -11.26 -2.41
CA LEU A 11 20.04 -10.47 -2.29
C LEU A 11 19.06 -11.12 -1.32
N ILE A 12 18.80 -12.42 -1.47
CA ILE A 12 17.90 -13.17 -0.58
C ILE A 12 18.35 -13.06 0.88
N ILE A 13 19.64 -13.30 1.15
CA ILE A 13 20.20 -13.20 2.50
C ILE A 13 20.03 -11.77 3.03
N SER A 14 20.35 -10.76 2.22
CA SER A 14 20.23 -9.35 2.66
C SER A 14 18.80 -8.95 2.98
N THR A 15 17.83 -9.33 2.15
CA THR A 15 16.40 -9.05 2.38
C THR A 15 15.90 -9.76 3.63
N PHE A 16 16.27 -11.03 3.83
CA PHE A 16 15.84 -11.78 5.00
C PHE A 16 16.39 -11.16 6.29
N THR A 17 17.68 -10.83 6.33
CA THR A 17 18.29 -10.14 7.47
C THR A 17 17.65 -8.77 7.72
N TYR A 18 17.36 -8.00 6.68
CA TYR A 18 16.67 -6.72 6.80
C TYR A 18 15.28 -6.88 7.44
N LEU A 19 14.50 -7.88 7.01
CA LEU A 19 13.19 -8.17 7.60
C LEU A 19 13.30 -8.59 9.07
N LEU A 20 14.29 -9.40 9.44
CA LEU A 20 14.49 -9.82 10.83
C LEU A 20 14.85 -8.63 11.74
N ILE A 21 15.74 -7.76 11.29
CA ILE A 21 16.10 -6.54 12.04
C ILE A 21 14.87 -5.65 12.19
N GLY A 22 14.12 -5.43 11.11
CA GLY A 22 12.88 -4.65 11.14
C GLY A 22 11.87 -5.22 12.15
N ALA A 23 11.65 -6.53 12.14
CA ALA A 23 10.75 -7.21 13.08
C ALA A 23 11.16 -6.98 14.54
N ALA A 24 12.45 -7.18 14.87
CA ALA A 24 12.95 -6.97 16.23
C ALA A 24 12.83 -5.51 16.70
N VAL A 25 13.07 -4.55 15.80
CA VAL A 25 12.92 -3.11 16.11
C VAL A 25 11.45 -2.76 16.33
N PHE A 26 10.54 -3.17 15.45
CA PHE A 26 9.11 -2.90 15.60
C PHE A 26 8.52 -3.57 16.84
N GLU A 27 8.93 -4.80 17.16
CA GLU A 27 8.55 -5.45 18.42
C GLU A 27 8.98 -4.59 19.61
N LYS A 28 10.22 -4.11 19.64
CA LYS A 28 10.70 -3.30 20.77
C LYS A 28 9.98 -1.94 20.89
N LEU A 29 9.66 -1.31 19.76
CA LEU A 29 9.10 0.04 19.73
C LEU A 29 7.58 0.07 19.92
N GLU A 30 6.85 -0.86 19.29
CA GLU A 30 5.39 -0.80 19.20
C GLU A 30 4.66 -1.77 20.15
N TYR A 31 5.31 -2.88 20.56
CA TYR A 31 4.62 -3.97 21.28
C TYR A 31 3.89 -3.53 22.55
N ARG A 32 4.49 -2.67 23.39
CA ARG A 32 3.83 -2.20 24.63
C ARG A 32 2.62 -1.33 24.33
N THR A 33 2.78 -0.37 23.42
CA THR A 33 1.72 0.57 23.03
C THR A 33 0.52 -0.18 22.46
N ASP A 34 0.77 -1.17 21.60
CA ASP A 34 -0.26 -2.01 20.98
C ASP A 34 -1.06 -2.82 22.02
N LEU A 35 -0.38 -3.34 23.05
CA LEU A 35 -1.03 -4.09 24.14
C LEU A 35 -1.97 -3.21 24.97
N GLU A 36 -1.52 -1.99 25.32
CA GLU A 36 -2.30 -1.07 26.15
C GLU A 36 -3.51 -0.50 25.39
N GLN A 37 -3.35 -0.14 24.11
CA GLN A 37 -4.43 0.47 23.33
C GLN A 37 -5.56 -0.49 22.92
N ARG A 38 -5.27 -1.77 22.65
CA ARG A 38 -6.29 -2.71 22.12
C ARG A 38 -7.51 -2.85 23.02
N HIS A 39 -7.32 -2.88 24.33
CA HIS A 39 -8.43 -3.06 25.28
C HIS A 39 -9.33 -1.83 25.35
N GLU A 40 -8.73 -0.64 25.38
CA GLU A 40 -9.45 0.63 25.42
C GLU A 40 -10.25 0.88 24.14
N ILE A 41 -9.65 0.63 22.98
CA ILE A 41 -10.28 0.85 21.67
C ILE A 41 -11.51 -0.05 21.50
N ASP A 42 -11.44 -1.33 21.87
CA ASP A 42 -12.58 -2.24 21.73
C ASP A 42 -13.78 -1.83 22.58
N ILE A 43 -13.53 -1.32 23.80
CA ILE A 43 -14.58 -0.84 24.70
C ILE A 43 -15.20 0.43 24.14
N ILE A 44 -14.38 1.38 23.70
CA ILE A 44 -14.83 2.67 23.16
C ILE A 44 -15.59 2.46 21.85
N ALA A 45 -15.10 1.60 20.95
CA ALA A 45 -15.74 1.28 19.68
C ALA A 45 -17.14 0.70 19.91
N LYS A 46 -17.28 -0.32 20.76
CA LYS A 46 -18.59 -0.92 21.09
C LYS A 46 -19.58 0.12 21.66
N LYS A 47 -19.11 1.01 22.55
CA LYS A 47 -19.93 2.10 23.10
C LYS A 47 -20.40 3.07 22.01
N LEU A 48 -19.51 3.45 21.09
CA LEU A 48 -19.84 4.36 19.98
C LEU A 48 -20.83 3.73 18.99
N TYR A 49 -20.63 2.47 18.60
CA TYR A 49 -21.54 1.76 17.70
C TYR A 49 -22.96 1.68 18.26
N SER A 50 -23.09 1.31 19.55
CA SER A 50 -24.40 1.22 20.21
C SER A 50 -25.08 2.59 20.40
N LYS A 51 -24.29 3.67 20.57
CA LYS A 51 -24.83 5.00 20.88
C LYS A 51 -25.25 5.78 19.63
N TYR A 52 -24.54 5.61 18.51
CA TYR A 52 -24.70 6.47 17.33
C TYR A 52 -25.18 5.76 16.06
N ASN A 53 -25.37 4.43 16.06
CA ASN A 53 -25.84 3.67 14.89
C ASN A 53 -25.10 4.07 13.59
N PHE A 54 -23.76 4.10 13.64
CA PHE A 54 -22.94 4.48 12.50
C PHE A 54 -23.34 3.69 11.25
N THR A 55 -23.80 4.39 10.22
CA THR A 55 -24.03 3.82 8.89
C THR A 55 -22.82 4.18 8.02
N GLU A 56 -21.95 3.20 7.85
CA GLU A 56 -20.73 3.28 7.05
C GLU A 56 -21.04 3.35 5.54
N LYS A 57 -21.34 4.55 5.02
CA LYS A 57 -21.67 4.73 3.59
C LYS A 57 -20.42 5.02 2.75
N TYR A 58 -19.52 4.05 2.63
CA TYR A 58 -18.25 4.16 1.88
C TYR A 58 -18.37 4.04 0.35
N TRP A 59 -19.51 3.55 -0.15
CA TRP A 59 -19.68 3.20 -1.56
C TRP A 59 -20.50 4.23 -2.34
N ASN A 60 -20.14 5.51 -2.23
CA ASN A 60 -20.53 6.50 -3.22
C ASN A 60 -19.50 6.53 -4.37
N PHE A 61 -19.78 7.25 -5.45
CA PHE A 61 -18.89 7.28 -6.63
C PHE A 61 -17.45 7.70 -6.29
N VAL A 62 -17.30 8.73 -5.43
CA VAL A 62 -15.98 9.23 -5.00
C VAL A 62 -15.21 8.17 -4.22
N GLY A 63 -15.86 7.49 -3.27
CA GLY A 63 -15.26 6.40 -2.50
C GLY A 63 -14.88 5.20 -3.38
N ALA A 64 -15.72 4.85 -4.34
CA ALA A 64 -15.44 3.79 -5.31
C ALA A 64 -14.26 4.15 -6.24
N PHE A 65 -14.18 5.41 -6.70
CA PHE A 65 -13.07 5.90 -7.52
C PHE A 65 -11.75 5.89 -6.73
N TYR A 66 -11.78 6.34 -5.48
CA TYR A 66 -10.63 6.27 -4.58
C TYR A 66 -10.18 4.82 -4.34
N PHE A 67 -11.12 3.90 -4.11
CA PHE A 67 -10.82 2.47 -4.00
C PHE A 67 -10.15 1.93 -5.26
N ALA A 68 -10.65 2.29 -6.45
CA ALA A 68 -10.04 1.89 -7.72
C ALA A 68 -8.58 2.38 -7.84
N ILE A 69 -8.28 3.62 -7.43
CA ILE A 69 -6.91 4.15 -7.39
C ILE A 69 -6.02 3.31 -6.46
N ILE A 70 -6.48 3.01 -5.25
CA ILE A 70 -5.73 2.22 -4.27
C ILE A 70 -5.41 0.82 -4.80
N VAL A 71 -6.35 0.21 -5.53
CA VAL A 71 -6.17 -1.11 -6.14
C VAL A 71 -5.10 -1.06 -7.23
N ILE A 72 -5.20 -0.15 -8.20
CA ILE A 72 -4.22 -0.08 -9.30
C ILE A 72 -2.82 0.36 -8.85
N THR A 73 -2.74 1.14 -7.77
CA THR A 73 -1.47 1.59 -7.15
C THR A 73 -0.89 0.58 -6.17
N THR A 74 -1.60 -0.53 -5.88
CA THR A 74 -1.21 -1.58 -4.94
C THR A 74 -1.01 -1.10 -3.48
N LEU A 75 -1.58 0.04 -3.10
CA LEU A 75 -1.48 0.59 -1.74
C LEU A 75 -2.26 -0.25 -0.72
N GLY A 76 -3.50 -0.61 -1.05
CA GLY A 76 -4.30 -1.56 -0.28
C GLY A 76 -4.58 -1.24 1.20
N TYR A 77 -4.90 0.01 1.57
CA TYR A 77 -5.13 0.40 2.99
C TYR A 77 -6.18 -0.42 3.77
N GLY A 78 -7.11 -1.10 3.10
CA GLY A 78 -8.05 -2.02 3.75
C GLY A 78 -9.23 -1.38 4.49
N HIS A 79 -9.33 -0.05 4.57
CA HIS A 79 -10.47 0.64 5.21
C HIS A 79 -11.81 0.47 4.45
N SER A 80 -11.75 0.17 3.14
CA SER A 80 -12.90 -0.15 2.30
C SER A 80 -12.58 -1.41 1.49
N THR A 81 -13.37 -2.46 1.66
CA THR A 81 -13.19 -3.73 0.93
C THR A 81 -14.50 -4.24 0.34
N PRO A 82 -14.48 -4.89 -0.84
CA PRO A 82 -15.67 -5.43 -1.44
C PRO A 82 -16.19 -6.60 -0.60
N ASN A 83 -17.36 -6.44 0.00
CA ASN A 83 -17.98 -7.48 0.84
C ASN A 83 -18.73 -8.54 0.02
N THR A 84 -19.19 -8.20 -1.18
CA THR A 84 -19.94 -9.11 -2.05
C THR A 84 -19.01 -10.02 -2.85
N THR A 85 -19.42 -11.27 -3.08
CA THR A 85 -18.66 -12.24 -3.91
C THR A 85 -18.38 -11.69 -5.30
N LEU A 86 -19.37 -11.04 -5.91
CA LEU A 86 -19.23 -10.39 -7.22
C LEU A 86 -18.22 -9.24 -7.19
N GLY A 87 -18.26 -8.39 -6.16
CA GLY A 87 -17.33 -7.27 -6.00
C GLY A 87 -15.89 -7.75 -5.83
N LYS A 88 -15.66 -8.84 -5.08
CA LYS A 88 -14.35 -9.48 -4.95
C LYS A 88 -13.85 -10.02 -6.29
N LEU A 89 -14.70 -10.73 -7.03
CA LEU A 89 -14.36 -11.25 -8.36
C LEU A 89 -14.01 -10.13 -9.35
N PHE A 90 -14.82 -9.08 -9.40
CA PHE A 90 -14.54 -7.91 -10.21
C PHE A 90 -13.21 -7.26 -9.81
N CYS A 91 -12.96 -7.08 -8.51
CA CYS A 91 -11.72 -6.50 -8.01
C CYS A 91 -10.48 -7.30 -8.45
N MET A 92 -10.54 -8.64 -8.46
CA MET A 92 -9.44 -9.50 -8.91
C MET A 92 -9.14 -9.29 -10.40
N ILE A 93 -10.17 -9.30 -11.25
CA ILE A 93 -10.03 -9.09 -12.71
C ILE A 93 -9.57 -7.65 -12.99
N PHE A 94 -10.13 -6.66 -12.30
CA PHE A 94 -9.76 -5.26 -12.41
C PHE A 94 -8.30 -5.04 -12.03
N ALA A 95 -7.81 -5.65 -10.94
CA ALA A 95 -6.42 -5.56 -10.52
C ALA A 95 -5.46 -6.21 -11.54
N LEU A 96 -5.84 -7.35 -12.11
CA LEU A 96 -5.01 -8.08 -13.08
C LEU A 96 -4.65 -7.22 -14.30
N ALA A 97 -5.59 -6.43 -14.82
CA ALA A 97 -5.33 -5.50 -15.91
C ALA A 97 -4.84 -4.12 -15.42
N GLY A 98 -5.39 -3.63 -14.32
CA GLY A 98 -5.15 -2.29 -13.81
C GLY A 98 -3.74 -2.07 -13.26
N ILE A 99 -3.15 -3.06 -12.58
CA ILE A 99 -1.79 -2.94 -12.01
C ILE A 99 -0.74 -2.80 -13.12
N PRO A 100 -0.67 -3.67 -14.16
CA PRO A 100 0.25 -3.48 -15.27
C PRO A 100 0.09 -2.14 -15.99
N LEU A 101 -1.16 -1.74 -16.26
CA LEU A 101 -1.45 -0.44 -16.90
C LEU A 101 -0.98 0.74 -16.02
N GLY A 102 -1.23 0.67 -14.71
CA GLY A 102 -0.75 1.64 -13.73
C GLY A 102 0.77 1.73 -13.71
N LEU A 103 1.48 0.59 -13.70
CA LEU A 103 2.94 0.55 -13.73
C LEU A 103 3.51 1.23 -14.98
N ILE A 104 2.97 0.93 -16.17
CA ILE A 104 3.42 1.55 -17.42
C ILE A 104 3.15 3.07 -17.39
N MET A 105 1.98 3.48 -16.91
CA MET A 105 1.64 4.89 -16.76
C MET A 105 2.63 5.61 -15.83
N PHE A 106 2.93 5.04 -14.66
CA PHE A 106 3.89 5.62 -13.71
C PHE A 106 5.31 5.71 -14.28
N GLN A 107 5.75 4.69 -15.01
CA GLN A 107 7.05 4.72 -15.68
C GLN A 107 7.13 5.83 -16.73
N SER A 108 6.12 5.94 -17.60
CA SER A 108 6.04 7.00 -18.62
C SER A 108 6.02 8.40 -18.00
N ILE A 109 5.27 8.60 -16.91
CA ILE A 109 5.26 9.87 -16.18
C ILE A 109 6.64 10.15 -15.57
N GLY A 110 7.26 9.15 -14.94
CA GLY A 110 8.59 9.27 -14.33
C GLY A 110 9.68 9.67 -15.34
N GLU A 111 9.65 9.10 -16.54
CA GLU A 111 10.57 9.44 -17.62
C GLU A 111 10.41 10.89 -18.10
N ARG A 112 9.16 11.34 -18.25
CA ARG A 112 8.85 12.74 -18.63
C ARG A 112 9.29 13.73 -17.56
N VAL A 113 9.05 13.40 -16.28
CA VAL A 113 9.51 14.23 -15.15
C VAL A 113 11.04 14.30 -15.11
N ASN A 114 11.74 13.18 -15.26
CA ASN A 114 13.21 13.16 -15.30
C ASN A 114 13.75 14.01 -16.46
N THR A 115 13.13 13.93 -17.63
CA THR A 115 13.50 14.75 -18.80
C THR A 115 13.26 16.24 -18.53
N ALA A 116 12.14 16.60 -17.91
CA ALA A 116 11.85 17.99 -17.53
C ALA A 116 12.86 18.54 -16.51
N ILE A 117 13.23 17.74 -15.51
CA ILE A 117 14.27 18.11 -14.53
C ILE A 117 15.61 18.31 -15.23
N ALA A 118 16.03 17.39 -16.11
CA ALA A 118 17.28 17.51 -16.84
C ALA A 118 17.31 18.76 -17.74
N PHE A 119 16.19 19.12 -18.36
CA PHE A 119 16.06 20.34 -19.14
C PHE A 119 16.21 21.60 -18.27
N ILE A 120 15.51 21.66 -17.13
CA ILE A 120 15.58 22.78 -16.19
C ILE A 120 17.01 22.94 -15.66
N LEU A 121 17.66 21.85 -15.25
CA LEU A 121 19.03 21.88 -14.74
C LEU A 121 20.01 22.45 -15.76
N ARG A 122 19.93 22.01 -17.03
CA ARG A 122 20.78 22.55 -18.10
C ARG A 122 20.59 24.06 -18.25
N LYS A 123 19.34 24.51 -18.29
CA LYS A 123 19.02 25.94 -18.45
C LYS A 123 19.44 26.83 -17.26
N VAL A 124 19.64 26.26 -16.08
CA VAL A 124 20.09 26.99 -14.88
C VAL A 124 21.62 27.01 -14.77
N LEU A 125 22.29 25.98 -15.33
CA LEU A 125 23.75 25.85 -15.33
C LEU A 125 24.43 26.59 -16.50
N ASP A 126 23.67 26.91 -17.55
CA ASP A 126 24.05 27.80 -18.66
C ASP A 126 23.72 29.27 -18.34
#